data_AF-A0A2H5XTJ3-F1
#
_entry.id   AF-A0A2H5XTJ3-F1
#
_cell.length_a   1.000
_cell.length_b   1.000
_cell.length_c   1.000
_cell.angle_alpha   90.00
_cell.angle_beta   90.00
_cell.angle_gamma   90.00
#
_symmetry.space_group_name_H-M   'P 1'
#
loop_
_entity.id
_entity.type
_entity.pdbx_description
1 polymer ?
#
loop_
_entity_poly.entity_id
_entity_poly.type
_entity_poly.pdbx_seq_one_letter_code
_entity_poly.pdbx_strand_id
1 'polypeptide(L)'
;MSKLTLFLVAAIAASAQTYIPIAQFKQRAFGDSLRAGERIAGRVTVADQFRNTSYIQDASGGIAVFNSAFRMGVQIGDSVEILSGTLTEFGQTTGQSGTGLSEITGSVTFQVIPVARVEPTPRTASIPSIGEALEGVLVRVRNVEFVETGIFQGDRNYTVRNATGDQLQVRIDANTEIARNSLPIPTGRIDVIGVISQFRGTYQLLPRIAADVGLTVERDTLPKSATLDVTTWNLLWFGSTDTTLGVANKQRQFNSVRIALDSIRSDIYAFQEVVTQSVLDSLASVVQGNYTGYLAPVDQQQKMAYLVSQDNVQVIETGLAVNGGSQAWASGRFPFRMTARCSIGGTEKTIVLFNIHAKATGDSTTAQQDWQRRKTDAETFHDYLNTFYANVPVIILGDFNDDVVNSVVTPNPTPYQVFVDDSAHWRVLTRPMSLLGLRSYIGSSVNARMLDQIIVSDELFGAVHRTYLEAPNAFLSSYTTTVSDHLPVTVRIRLEDVVTSVEPTEDDTQDVRVGPNPASDRAFIEIVRTNPSDLRVTLYDTYGRTIARLADESIGAQIRVIPIECAHLAPGMYGIFVESNGTARMYPFVVVR
;
A
#
# COMPACT_ATOMS: atom_id res chain seq x y z
N MET A 1 -14.48 -21.86 87.47
CA MET A 1 -15.13 -21.45 86.21
C MET A 1 -14.07 -21.41 85.12
N SER A 2 -13.95 -22.50 84.35
CA SER A 2 -12.94 -22.66 83.29
C SER A 2 -13.55 -22.18 81.96
N LYS A 3 -12.95 -21.17 81.34
CA LYS A 3 -13.34 -20.69 80.01
C LYS A 3 -12.80 -21.64 78.95
N LEU A 4 -13.70 -22.25 78.20
CA LEU A 4 -13.43 -23.10 77.05
C LEU A 4 -13.14 -22.22 75.83
N THR A 5 -11.91 -22.25 75.30
CA THR A 5 -11.55 -21.57 74.05
C THR A 5 -11.74 -22.54 72.89
N LEU A 6 -12.74 -22.26 72.05
CA LEU A 6 -13.06 -23.03 70.84
C LEU A 6 -12.15 -22.54 69.69
N PHE A 7 -11.21 -23.37 69.23
CA PHE A 7 -10.47 -23.11 67.99
C PHE A 7 -11.32 -23.52 66.79
N LEU A 8 -11.80 -22.54 66.03
CA LEU A 8 -12.43 -22.74 64.73
C LEU A 8 -11.32 -22.93 63.68
N VAL A 9 -11.08 -24.16 63.23
CA VAL A 9 -10.21 -24.43 62.09
C VAL A 9 -11.03 -24.18 60.82
N ALA A 10 -10.78 -23.05 60.16
CA ALA A 10 -11.30 -22.79 58.82
C ALA A 10 -10.52 -23.66 57.82
N ALA A 11 -11.14 -24.71 57.31
CA ALA A 11 -10.63 -25.47 56.18
C ALA A 11 -10.74 -24.61 54.92
N ILE A 12 -9.60 -24.09 54.43
CA ILE A 12 -9.52 -23.47 53.11
C ILE A 12 -9.59 -24.61 52.10
N ALA A 13 -10.77 -24.87 51.54
CA ALA A 13 -10.90 -25.72 50.37
C ALA A 13 -10.29 -24.98 49.17
N ALA A 14 -9.08 -25.38 48.76
CA ALA A 14 -8.56 -24.97 47.46
C ALA A 14 -9.48 -25.57 46.38
N SER A 15 -10.20 -24.72 45.64
CA SER A 15 -10.99 -25.18 44.50
C SER A 15 -10.03 -25.68 43.42
N ALA A 16 -10.22 -26.93 42.97
CA ALA A 16 -9.42 -27.50 41.90
C ALA A 16 -9.67 -26.72 40.60
N GLN A 17 -8.59 -26.26 39.96
CA GLN A 17 -8.66 -25.64 38.64
C GLN A 17 -9.15 -26.66 37.62
N THR A 18 -10.21 -26.34 36.89
CA THR A 18 -10.83 -27.24 35.91
C THR A 18 -10.77 -26.60 34.53
N TYR A 19 -10.06 -27.25 33.60
CA TYR A 19 -10.00 -26.82 32.20
C TYR A 19 -11.19 -27.36 31.42
N ILE A 20 -11.88 -26.45 30.72
CA ILE A 20 -13.03 -26.77 29.88
C ILE A 20 -12.59 -26.68 28.42
N PRO A 21 -12.73 -27.76 27.64
CA PRO A 21 -12.55 -27.71 26.19
C PRO A 21 -13.45 -26.65 25.56
N ILE A 22 -12.93 -25.88 24.61
CA ILE A 22 -13.66 -24.78 23.97
C ILE A 22 -15.01 -25.26 23.40
N ALA A 23 -15.05 -26.41 22.71
CA ALA A 23 -16.28 -26.95 22.16
C ALA A 23 -17.33 -27.29 23.23
N GLN A 24 -16.90 -27.70 24.44
CA GLN A 24 -17.80 -27.94 25.57
C GLN A 24 -18.32 -26.61 26.14
N PHE A 25 -17.48 -25.59 26.23
CA PHE A 25 -17.91 -24.27 26.69
C PHE A 25 -18.97 -23.66 25.75
N LYS A 26 -18.79 -23.80 24.44
CA LYS A 26 -19.75 -23.35 23.41
C LYS A 26 -21.13 -24.01 23.48
N GLN A 27 -21.27 -25.14 24.18
CA GLN A 27 -22.57 -25.81 24.38
C GLN A 27 -23.41 -25.20 25.52
N ARG A 28 -22.85 -24.22 26.26
CA ARG A 28 -23.57 -23.49 27.31
C ARG A 28 -24.60 -22.53 26.72
N ALA A 29 -25.53 -22.06 27.55
CA ALA A 29 -26.47 -21.04 27.13
C ALA A 29 -25.74 -19.69 26.97
N PHE A 30 -26.11 -18.90 25.98
CA PHE A 30 -25.63 -17.52 25.90
C PHE A 30 -26.04 -16.75 27.16
N GLY A 31 -25.09 -16.03 27.74
CA GLY A 31 -25.19 -15.41 29.07
C GLY A 31 -24.48 -16.20 30.18
N ASP A 32 -24.13 -17.47 29.95
CA ASP A 32 -23.38 -18.25 30.93
C ASP A 32 -21.93 -17.76 31.05
N SER A 33 -21.48 -17.58 32.29
CA SER A 33 -20.10 -17.21 32.59
C SER A 33 -19.26 -18.40 33.02
N LEU A 34 -17.94 -18.28 32.89
CA LEU A 34 -17.01 -19.19 33.56
C LEU A 34 -17.26 -19.17 35.06
N ARG A 35 -17.44 -20.35 35.64
CA ARG A 35 -17.64 -20.50 37.09
C ARG A 35 -16.30 -20.38 37.81
N ALA A 36 -16.35 -20.10 39.12
CA ALA A 36 -15.15 -20.02 39.93
C ALA A 36 -14.31 -21.32 39.83
N GLY A 37 -13.04 -21.19 39.44
CA GLY A 37 -12.12 -22.31 39.23
C GLY A 37 -12.13 -22.92 37.81
N GLU A 38 -13.10 -22.57 36.97
CA GLU A 38 -13.13 -22.98 35.56
C GLU A 38 -12.18 -22.12 34.72
N ARG A 39 -11.57 -22.74 33.71
CA ARG A 39 -10.64 -22.10 32.80
C ARG A 39 -10.85 -22.61 31.39
N ILE A 40 -10.63 -21.75 30.41
CA ILE A 40 -10.47 -22.16 29.01
C ILE A 40 -9.04 -21.89 28.63
N ALA A 41 -8.34 -22.92 28.14
CA ALA A 41 -6.99 -22.79 27.64
C ALA A 41 -6.97 -22.98 26.12
N GLY A 42 -6.11 -22.25 25.44
CA GLY A 42 -5.98 -22.36 23.99
C GLY A 42 -4.74 -21.66 23.47
N ARG A 43 -4.49 -21.87 22.18
CA ARG A 43 -3.51 -21.12 21.40
C ARG A 43 -4.20 -19.96 20.70
N VAL A 44 -3.58 -18.79 20.72
CA VAL A 44 -4.08 -17.61 20.01
C VAL A 44 -3.96 -17.85 18.50
N THR A 45 -5.10 -17.85 17.82
CA THR A 45 -5.20 -17.95 16.35
C THR A 45 -5.16 -16.57 15.71
N VAL A 46 -5.78 -15.59 16.37
CA VAL A 46 -5.83 -14.18 15.98
C VAL A 46 -5.63 -13.33 17.22
N ALA A 47 -4.66 -12.43 17.16
CA ALA A 47 -4.42 -11.43 18.19
C ALA A 47 -5.07 -10.11 17.77
N ASP A 48 -4.28 -9.17 17.28
CA ASP A 48 -4.67 -7.82 16.89
C ASP A 48 -4.82 -7.63 15.37
N GLN A 49 -4.77 -8.70 14.58
CA GLN A 49 -4.91 -8.62 13.12
C GLN A 49 -6.29 -8.10 12.71
N PHE A 50 -7.34 -8.40 13.49
CA PHE A 50 -8.68 -7.85 13.30
C PHE A 50 -8.93 -6.66 14.23
N ARG A 51 -9.85 -5.77 13.82
CA ARG A 51 -10.09 -4.51 14.52
C ARG A 51 -10.52 -4.73 15.97
N ASN A 52 -11.46 -5.65 16.19
CA ASN A 52 -12.15 -5.79 17.47
C ASN A 52 -12.08 -7.19 18.10
N THR A 53 -11.84 -8.24 17.31
CA THR A 53 -12.05 -9.62 17.75
C THR A 53 -10.78 -10.44 17.65
N SER A 54 -10.40 -11.08 18.74
CA SER A 54 -9.33 -12.08 18.78
C SER A 54 -9.91 -13.49 18.77
N TYR A 55 -9.10 -14.51 18.52
CA TYR A 55 -9.54 -15.90 18.52
C TYR A 55 -8.53 -16.78 19.22
N ILE A 56 -9.03 -17.74 19.99
CA ILE A 56 -8.23 -18.84 20.57
C ILE A 56 -8.79 -20.17 20.10
N GLN A 57 -7.93 -21.18 20.00
CA GLN A 57 -8.37 -22.54 19.70
C GLN A 57 -7.58 -23.60 20.47
N ASP A 58 -8.23 -24.73 20.73
CA ASP A 58 -7.66 -25.93 21.31
C ASP A 58 -7.92 -27.13 20.38
N ALA A 59 -7.69 -28.35 20.87
CA ALA A 59 -7.95 -29.56 20.09
C ALA A 59 -9.45 -29.77 19.79
N SER A 60 -10.35 -29.25 20.62
CA SER A 60 -11.78 -29.42 20.52
C SER A 60 -12.45 -28.43 19.55
N GLY A 61 -11.99 -27.18 19.51
CA GLY A 61 -12.60 -26.13 18.69
C GLY A 61 -11.94 -24.77 18.89
N GLY A 62 -12.60 -23.72 18.41
CA GLY A 62 -12.15 -22.34 18.55
C GLY A 62 -13.29 -21.44 19.00
N ILE A 63 -12.93 -20.28 19.55
CA ILE A 63 -13.89 -19.30 20.04
C ILE A 63 -13.32 -17.88 19.90
N ALA A 64 -14.19 -16.94 19.58
CA ALA A 64 -13.84 -15.53 19.56
C ALA A 64 -13.68 -14.98 20.99
N VAL A 65 -12.82 -13.98 21.15
CA VAL A 65 -12.62 -13.24 22.39
C VAL A 65 -12.75 -11.76 22.06
N PHE A 66 -13.83 -11.14 22.54
CA PHE A 66 -14.13 -9.73 22.35
C PHE A 66 -13.68 -8.93 23.58
N ASN A 67 -12.39 -8.60 23.63
CA ASN A 67 -11.81 -7.83 24.72
C ASN A 67 -10.56 -7.07 24.26
N SER A 68 -10.54 -5.75 24.45
CA SER A 68 -9.43 -4.90 23.98
C SER A 68 -8.11 -5.16 24.70
N ALA A 69 -8.14 -5.48 26.00
CA ALA A 69 -6.94 -5.80 26.76
C ALA A 69 -6.34 -7.13 26.32
N PHE A 70 -7.18 -8.14 26.05
CA PHE A 70 -6.75 -9.40 25.44
C PHE A 70 -6.12 -9.16 24.08
N ARG A 71 -6.82 -8.43 23.19
CA ARG A 71 -6.35 -8.14 21.83
C ARG A 71 -4.97 -7.50 21.79
N MET A 72 -4.70 -6.53 22.67
CA MET A 72 -3.41 -5.83 22.74
C MET A 72 -2.34 -6.58 23.54
N GLY A 73 -2.75 -7.57 24.35
CA GLY A 73 -1.89 -8.27 25.30
C GLY A 73 -1.35 -9.61 24.82
N VAL A 74 -1.70 -10.06 23.61
CA VAL A 74 -1.33 -11.38 23.08
C VAL A 74 -0.80 -11.29 21.65
N GLN A 75 -0.15 -12.36 21.19
CA GLN A 75 0.35 -12.55 19.84
C GLN A 75 -0.11 -13.91 19.28
N ILE A 76 -0.18 -14.04 17.95
CA ILE A 76 -0.49 -15.34 17.31
C ILE A 76 0.48 -16.42 17.85
N GLY A 77 -0.10 -17.55 18.25
CA GLY A 77 0.60 -18.71 18.80
C GLY A 77 0.85 -18.68 20.31
N ASP A 78 0.55 -17.58 21.00
CA ASP A 78 0.61 -17.55 22.47
C ASP A 78 -0.29 -18.61 23.07
N SER A 79 0.17 -19.24 24.16
CA SER A 79 -0.68 -20.08 25.00
C SER A 79 -1.34 -19.20 26.04
N VAL A 80 -2.65 -19.26 26.15
CA VAL A 80 -3.41 -18.41 27.08
C VAL A 80 -4.40 -19.20 27.90
N GLU A 81 -4.74 -18.65 29.05
CA GLU A 81 -5.87 -19.09 29.86
C GLU A 81 -6.84 -17.93 30.07
N ILE A 82 -8.12 -18.17 29.77
CA ILE A 82 -9.22 -17.29 30.16
C ILE A 82 -9.64 -17.68 31.58
N LEU A 83 -9.53 -16.73 32.50
CA LEU A 83 -9.80 -16.89 33.93
C LEU A 83 -11.24 -16.48 34.29
N SER A 84 -11.80 -15.53 33.55
CA SER A 84 -13.20 -15.10 33.64
C SER A 84 -13.69 -14.61 32.28
N GLY A 85 -14.99 -14.67 32.05
CA GLY A 85 -15.64 -14.23 30.82
C GLY A 85 -17.03 -14.84 30.68
N THR A 86 -17.84 -14.26 29.80
CA THR A 86 -19.22 -14.68 29.53
C THR A 86 -19.35 -15.10 28.08
N LEU A 87 -19.98 -16.25 27.83
CA LEU A 87 -20.34 -16.68 26.48
C LEU A 87 -21.50 -15.83 25.97
N THR A 88 -21.31 -15.14 24.86
CA THR A 88 -22.34 -14.33 24.20
C THR A 88 -22.38 -14.62 22.71
N GLU A 89 -23.41 -14.07 22.07
CA GLU A 89 -23.64 -14.19 20.63
C GLU A 89 -23.60 -12.80 19.99
N PHE A 90 -22.74 -12.62 18.99
CA PHE A 90 -22.61 -11.36 18.27
C PHE A 90 -23.15 -11.46 16.84
N GLY A 91 -23.95 -10.47 16.43
CA GLY A 91 -24.36 -10.32 15.04
C GLY A 91 -25.36 -11.37 14.56
N GLN A 92 -26.15 -11.94 15.47
CA GLN A 92 -27.25 -12.85 15.15
C GLN A 92 -28.36 -12.16 14.34
N THR A 93 -29.10 -12.97 13.59
CA THR A 93 -30.36 -12.54 13.00
C THR A 93 -31.35 -12.27 14.13
N THR A 94 -32.02 -11.11 14.10
CA THR A 94 -32.97 -10.70 15.15
C THR A 94 -34.02 -11.79 15.40
N GLY A 95 -34.09 -12.28 16.62
CA GLY A 95 -35.02 -13.34 17.03
C GLY A 95 -34.58 -14.77 16.68
N GLN A 96 -33.38 -14.98 16.14
CA GLN A 96 -32.83 -16.30 15.82
C GLN A 96 -31.46 -16.50 16.48
N SER A 97 -31.47 -17.02 17.71
CA SER A 97 -30.23 -17.39 18.40
C SER A 97 -29.56 -18.59 17.74
N GLY A 98 -28.22 -18.64 17.78
CA GLY A 98 -27.37 -19.60 17.07
C GLY A 98 -27.07 -19.20 15.62
N THR A 99 -27.26 -17.93 15.27
CA THR A 99 -26.97 -17.40 13.92
C THR A 99 -25.92 -16.29 13.94
N GLY A 100 -25.39 -15.95 15.11
CA GLY A 100 -24.28 -15.02 15.30
C GLY A 100 -23.04 -15.70 15.88
N LEU A 101 -21.93 -14.97 15.84
CA LEU A 101 -20.64 -15.42 16.33
C LEU A 101 -20.68 -15.74 17.82
N SER A 102 -20.31 -16.97 18.20
CA SER A 102 -20.05 -17.30 19.61
C SER A 102 -18.75 -16.65 20.09
N GLU A 103 -18.83 -15.81 21.13
CA GLU A 103 -17.68 -15.10 21.66
C GLU A 103 -17.63 -15.06 23.19
N ILE A 104 -16.43 -14.92 23.74
CA ILE A 104 -16.20 -14.60 25.15
C ILE A 104 -16.11 -13.08 25.29
N THR A 105 -16.98 -12.49 26.11
CA THR A 105 -17.02 -11.05 26.40
C THR A 105 -17.20 -10.76 27.89
N GLY A 106 -17.46 -9.50 28.24
CA GLY A 106 -17.72 -9.04 29.60
C GLY A 106 -16.45 -8.71 30.37
N SER A 107 -16.42 -9.03 31.66
CA SER A 107 -15.22 -8.86 32.51
C SER A 107 -14.22 -9.98 32.24
N VAL A 108 -13.64 -9.99 31.03
CA VAL A 108 -12.64 -10.98 30.62
C VAL A 108 -11.34 -10.72 31.36
N THR A 109 -10.86 -11.73 32.09
CA THR A 109 -9.50 -11.75 32.64
C THR A 109 -8.77 -12.96 32.09
N PHE A 110 -7.48 -12.80 31.82
CA PHE A 110 -6.68 -13.82 31.17
C PHE A 110 -5.24 -13.77 31.65
N GLN A 111 -4.49 -14.83 31.39
CA GLN A 111 -3.05 -14.86 31.53
C GLN A 111 -2.40 -15.50 30.30
N VAL A 112 -1.23 -14.99 29.93
CA VAL A 112 -0.36 -15.62 28.93
C VAL A 112 0.55 -16.60 29.66
N ILE A 113 0.53 -17.85 29.22
CA ILE A 113 1.38 -18.90 29.76
C ILE A 113 2.75 -18.79 29.08
N PRO A 114 3.85 -18.66 29.85
CA PRO A 114 5.19 -18.38 29.31
C PRO A 114 5.82 -19.64 28.69
N VAL A 115 5.24 -20.12 27.61
CA VAL A 115 5.73 -21.23 26.78
C VAL A 115 6.00 -20.73 25.37
N ALA A 116 6.78 -21.49 24.60
CA ALA A 116 7.06 -21.15 23.21
C ALA A 116 5.76 -20.93 22.42
N ARG A 117 5.75 -19.88 21.60
CA ARG A 117 4.67 -19.59 20.66
C ARG A 117 4.61 -20.68 19.61
N VAL A 118 3.42 -21.23 19.41
CA VAL A 118 3.14 -22.22 18.39
C VAL A 118 1.88 -21.79 17.67
N GLU A 119 2.05 -21.31 16.44
CA GLU A 119 0.89 -20.97 15.61
C GLU A 119 0.05 -22.22 15.36
N PRO A 120 -1.28 -22.15 15.56
CA PRO A 120 -2.13 -23.29 15.28
C PRO A 120 -2.07 -23.71 13.81
N THR A 121 -1.97 -25.01 13.54
CA THR A 121 -2.02 -25.52 12.16
C THR A 121 -3.44 -25.42 11.61
N PRO A 122 -3.66 -24.83 10.41
CA PRO A 122 -4.99 -24.75 9.82
C PRO A 122 -5.59 -26.14 9.55
N ARG A 123 -6.86 -26.33 9.90
CA ARG A 123 -7.62 -27.55 9.54
C ARG A 123 -8.03 -27.46 8.07
N THR A 124 -7.76 -28.48 7.27
CA THR A 124 -8.24 -28.48 5.88
C THR A 124 -9.75 -28.72 5.87
N ALA A 125 -10.51 -27.86 5.19
CA ALA A 125 -11.97 -27.94 5.07
C ALA A 125 -12.41 -27.71 3.62
N SER A 126 -13.44 -28.43 3.19
CA SER A 126 -14.15 -28.13 1.94
C SER A 126 -15.26 -27.11 2.19
N ILE A 127 -15.64 -26.33 1.18
CA ILE A 127 -16.70 -25.32 1.30
C ILE A 127 -18.00 -25.92 1.88
N PRO A 128 -18.51 -27.09 1.42
CA PRO A 128 -19.72 -27.68 1.99
C PRO A 128 -19.60 -28.13 3.46
N SER A 129 -18.39 -28.29 3.98
CA SER A 129 -18.14 -28.67 5.38
C SER A 129 -18.08 -27.47 6.33
N ILE A 130 -18.09 -26.24 5.82
CA ILE A 130 -18.07 -25.04 6.64
C ILE A 130 -19.41 -24.87 7.35
N GLY A 131 -19.37 -24.87 8.69
CA GLY A 131 -20.53 -24.73 9.55
C GLY A 131 -20.14 -24.58 11.02
N GLU A 132 -21.10 -24.77 11.93
CA GLU A 132 -20.97 -24.52 13.37
C GLU A 132 -19.78 -25.22 14.02
N ALA A 133 -19.51 -26.47 13.62
CA ALA A 133 -18.39 -27.25 14.15
C ALA A 133 -17.00 -26.63 13.84
N LEU A 134 -16.93 -25.74 12.86
CA LEU A 134 -15.72 -25.02 12.48
C LEU A 134 -15.76 -23.55 12.90
N GLU A 135 -16.82 -23.02 13.50
CA GLU A 135 -16.84 -21.64 13.98
C GLU A 135 -15.73 -21.40 15.03
N GLY A 136 -14.95 -20.34 14.86
CA GLY A 136 -13.73 -20.04 15.63
C GLY A 136 -12.48 -20.84 15.19
N VAL A 137 -12.68 -21.74 14.23
CA VAL A 137 -11.75 -22.61 13.48
C VAL A 137 -10.70 -21.92 12.60
N LEU A 138 -9.38 -21.98 12.83
CA LEU A 138 -8.44 -21.74 11.73
C LEU A 138 -8.54 -22.85 10.67
N VAL A 139 -8.95 -22.51 9.46
CA VAL A 139 -9.12 -23.45 8.36
C VAL A 139 -8.31 -23.07 7.12
N ARG A 140 -8.00 -24.08 6.30
CA ARG A 140 -7.47 -23.92 4.94
C ARG A 140 -8.49 -24.48 3.95
N VAL A 141 -8.99 -23.61 3.08
CA VAL A 141 -9.86 -23.98 1.95
C VAL A 141 -8.99 -23.99 0.69
N ARG A 142 -8.88 -25.16 0.04
CA ARG A 142 -7.91 -25.37 -1.04
C ARG A 142 -8.48 -25.08 -2.41
N ASN A 143 -7.62 -24.63 -3.33
CA ASN A 143 -7.88 -24.54 -4.76
C ASN A 143 -9.16 -23.75 -5.13
N VAL A 144 -9.35 -22.59 -4.52
CA VAL A 144 -10.47 -21.68 -4.77
C VAL A 144 -10.02 -20.44 -5.53
N GLU A 145 -10.90 -19.85 -6.31
CA GLU A 145 -10.67 -18.60 -7.02
C GLU A 145 -11.59 -17.50 -6.47
N PHE A 146 -11.09 -16.27 -6.39
CA PHE A 146 -11.95 -15.11 -6.11
C PHE A 146 -12.80 -14.79 -7.34
N VAL A 147 -14.07 -14.47 -7.11
CA VAL A 147 -15.01 -14.05 -8.16
C VAL A 147 -14.77 -12.58 -8.52
N GLU A 148 -14.52 -11.74 -7.52
CA GLU A 148 -14.19 -10.34 -7.71
C GLU A 148 -12.72 -10.14 -8.11
N THR A 149 -12.43 -9.02 -8.77
CA THR A 149 -11.08 -8.59 -9.16
C THR A 149 -10.77 -7.20 -8.59
N GLY A 150 -9.51 -6.78 -8.67
CA GLY A 150 -9.05 -5.48 -8.17
C GLY A 150 -8.27 -5.63 -6.88
N ILE A 151 -8.60 -4.84 -5.86
CA ILE A 151 -7.92 -4.85 -4.55
C ILE A 151 -8.85 -5.23 -3.41
N PHE A 152 -8.27 -5.79 -2.36
CA PHE A 152 -8.99 -6.00 -1.11
C PHE A 152 -9.28 -4.68 -0.40
N GLN A 153 -10.52 -4.56 0.07
CA GLN A 153 -11.00 -3.44 0.86
C GLN A 153 -11.33 -3.94 2.25
N GLY A 154 -10.98 -3.13 3.23
CA GLY A 154 -11.40 -3.32 4.60
C GLY A 154 -12.91 -3.30 4.73
N ASP A 155 -13.41 -4.07 5.68
CA ASP A 155 -14.82 -4.16 6.00
C ASP A 155 -15.76 -4.71 4.89
N ARG A 156 -15.19 -5.42 3.91
CA ARG A 156 -15.91 -6.01 2.78
C ARG A 156 -15.92 -7.55 2.78
N ASN A 157 -16.95 -8.12 2.15
CA ASN A 157 -17.05 -9.53 1.78
C ASN A 157 -16.70 -9.73 0.30
N TYR A 158 -16.00 -10.82 0.05
CA TYR A 158 -15.62 -11.33 -1.27
C TYR A 158 -16.11 -12.76 -1.40
N THR A 159 -16.30 -13.24 -2.62
CA THR A 159 -16.76 -14.59 -2.88
C THR A 159 -15.63 -15.41 -3.45
N VAL A 160 -15.31 -16.55 -2.83
CA VAL A 160 -14.45 -17.57 -3.43
C VAL A 160 -15.26 -18.75 -3.91
N ARG A 161 -14.82 -19.37 -5.01
CA ARG A 161 -15.49 -20.53 -5.62
C ARG A 161 -14.50 -21.66 -5.89
N ASN A 162 -14.87 -22.89 -5.54
CA ASN A 162 -14.09 -24.08 -5.90
C ASN A 162 -14.40 -24.54 -7.34
N ALA A 163 -13.77 -25.63 -7.79
CA ALA A 163 -13.99 -26.17 -9.14
C ALA A 163 -15.39 -26.77 -9.36
N THR A 164 -16.08 -27.18 -8.28
CA THR A 164 -17.45 -27.75 -8.34
C THR A 164 -18.54 -26.68 -8.31
N GLY A 165 -18.19 -25.41 -8.08
CA GLY A 165 -19.12 -24.28 -8.08
C GLY A 165 -19.61 -23.87 -6.69
N ASP A 166 -19.19 -24.55 -5.62
CA ASP A 166 -19.53 -24.16 -4.25
C ASP A 166 -18.85 -22.84 -3.90
N GLN A 167 -19.57 -21.99 -3.16
CA GLN A 167 -19.13 -20.64 -2.81
C GLN A 167 -18.98 -20.46 -1.31
N LEU A 168 -17.99 -19.66 -0.91
CA LEU A 168 -17.77 -19.24 0.47
C LEU A 168 -17.49 -17.74 0.52
N GLN A 169 -18.04 -17.06 1.52
CA GLN A 169 -17.74 -15.66 1.78
C GLN A 169 -16.38 -15.54 2.47
N VAL A 170 -15.51 -14.68 1.95
CA VAL A 170 -14.23 -14.28 2.54
C VAL A 170 -14.36 -12.83 2.99
N ARG A 171 -14.29 -12.61 4.29
CA ARG A 171 -14.46 -11.30 4.93
C ARG A 171 -13.08 -10.72 5.24
N ILE A 172 -12.73 -9.60 4.61
CA ILE A 172 -11.48 -8.88 4.90
C ILE A 172 -11.74 -7.82 5.98
N ASP A 173 -11.30 -8.08 7.20
CA ASP A 173 -11.37 -7.10 8.28
C ASP A 173 -10.47 -5.89 7.97
N ALA A 174 -10.96 -4.67 8.24
CA ALA A 174 -10.25 -3.44 7.89
C ALA A 174 -8.92 -3.23 8.61
N ASN A 175 -8.67 -3.95 9.69
CA ASN A 175 -7.43 -3.87 10.44
C ASN A 175 -6.33 -4.81 9.91
N THR A 176 -6.70 -5.75 9.03
CA THR A 176 -5.72 -6.70 8.46
C THR A 176 -4.69 -5.96 7.61
N GLU A 177 -3.48 -6.49 7.57
CA GLU A 177 -2.46 -5.98 6.63
C GLU A 177 -2.88 -6.13 5.16
N ILE A 178 -3.82 -7.04 4.88
CA ILE A 178 -4.42 -7.22 3.56
C ILE A 178 -5.17 -5.94 3.14
N ALA A 179 -6.07 -5.46 4.00
CA ALA A 179 -6.81 -4.22 3.75
C ALA A 179 -5.92 -2.98 3.83
N ARG A 180 -5.06 -2.90 4.84
CA ARG A 180 -4.22 -1.72 5.09
C ARG A 180 -3.19 -1.46 3.98
N ASN A 181 -2.66 -2.53 3.37
CA ASN A 181 -1.74 -2.41 2.24
C ASN A 181 -2.46 -2.45 0.89
N SER A 182 -3.80 -2.46 0.88
CA SER A 182 -4.62 -2.51 -0.33
C SER A 182 -4.17 -3.61 -1.29
N LEU A 183 -3.92 -4.81 -0.76
CA LEU A 183 -3.33 -5.89 -1.54
C LEU A 183 -4.25 -6.31 -2.70
N PRO A 184 -3.68 -6.67 -3.86
CA PRO A 184 -4.47 -7.11 -5.00
C PRO A 184 -5.21 -8.41 -4.69
N ILE A 185 -6.40 -8.56 -5.24
CA ILE A 185 -7.13 -9.83 -5.20
C ILE A 185 -6.38 -10.81 -6.10
N PRO A 186 -5.95 -11.98 -5.57
CA PRO A 186 -5.20 -12.97 -6.34
C PRO A 186 -5.97 -13.44 -7.58
N THR A 187 -5.25 -13.59 -8.69
CA THR A 187 -5.80 -14.21 -9.91
C THR A 187 -5.53 -15.70 -9.90
N GLY A 188 -6.46 -16.47 -10.49
CA GLY A 188 -6.36 -17.93 -10.52
C GLY A 188 -6.78 -18.61 -9.21
N ARG A 189 -6.49 -19.91 -9.09
CA ARG A 189 -6.85 -20.72 -7.92
C ARG A 189 -5.71 -20.73 -6.91
N ILE A 190 -6.05 -20.45 -5.65
CA ILE A 190 -5.14 -20.45 -4.52
C ILE A 190 -5.74 -21.22 -3.34
N ASP A 191 -4.90 -21.50 -2.33
CA ASP A 191 -5.39 -21.90 -1.01
C ASP A 191 -5.65 -20.63 -0.19
N VAL A 192 -6.82 -20.55 0.46
CA VAL A 192 -7.17 -19.46 1.36
C VAL A 192 -7.25 -20.00 2.79
N ILE A 193 -6.55 -19.32 3.69
CA ILE A 193 -6.52 -19.62 5.12
C ILE A 193 -7.29 -18.53 5.86
N GLY A 194 -7.92 -18.88 6.97
CA GLY A 194 -8.60 -17.89 7.81
C GLY A 194 -9.39 -18.54 8.92
N VAL A 195 -9.91 -17.71 9.81
CA VAL A 195 -10.81 -18.18 10.87
C VAL A 195 -12.24 -18.18 10.37
N ILE A 196 -13.00 -19.24 10.64
CA ILE A 196 -14.44 -19.24 10.35
C ILE A 196 -15.17 -18.40 11.40
N SER A 197 -15.85 -17.37 10.94
CA SER A 197 -16.78 -16.54 11.71
C SER A 197 -18.21 -16.78 11.22
N GLN A 198 -19.18 -16.22 11.94
CA GLN A 198 -20.59 -16.22 11.57
C GLN A 198 -21.19 -14.82 11.73
N PHE A 199 -22.00 -14.40 10.76
CA PHE A 199 -22.77 -13.16 10.84
C PHE A 199 -24.14 -13.35 10.19
N ARG A 200 -25.21 -13.13 10.96
CA ARG A 200 -26.61 -13.23 10.50
C ARG A 200 -26.92 -14.52 9.75
N GLY A 201 -26.45 -15.64 10.29
CA GLY A 201 -26.64 -17.00 9.78
C GLY A 201 -25.70 -17.40 8.65
N THR A 202 -24.81 -16.50 8.21
CA THR A 202 -23.83 -16.79 7.14
C THR A 202 -22.46 -17.04 7.74
N TYR A 203 -21.85 -18.19 7.42
CA TYR A 203 -20.45 -18.45 7.76
C TYR A 203 -19.51 -17.75 6.78
N GLN A 204 -18.42 -17.20 7.31
CA GLN A 204 -17.46 -16.40 6.55
C GLN A 204 -16.04 -16.78 6.97
N LEU A 205 -15.12 -16.87 6.02
CA LEU A 205 -13.70 -17.07 6.27
C LEU A 205 -13.02 -15.71 6.44
N LEU A 206 -12.28 -15.51 7.53
CA LEU A 206 -11.54 -14.27 7.81
C LEU A 206 -10.03 -14.52 7.74
N PRO A 207 -9.35 -14.17 6.64
CA PRO A 207 -7.89 -14.22 6.53
C PRO A 207 -7.24 -13.22 7.48
N ARG A 208 -6.14 -13.61 8.14
CA ARG A 208 -5.50 -12.84 9.22
C ARG A 208 -4.34 -11.98 8.70
N ILE A 209 -3.59 -12.52 7.75
CA ILE A 209 -2.36 -11.95 7.20
C ILE A 209 -2.30 -12.15 5.68
N ALA A 210 -1.43 -11.44 4.97
CA ALA A 210 -1.30 -11.53 3.52
C ALA A 210 -1.01 -12.95 3.04
N ALA A 211 -0.19 -13.70 3.79
CA ALA A 211 0.13 -15.09 3.48
C ALA A 211 -1.11 -16.01 3.49
N ASP A 212 -2.16 -15.66 4.25
CA ASP A 212 -3.41 -16.42 4.28
C ASP A 212 -4.18 -16.32 2.95
N VAL A 213 -3.87 -15.36 2.08
CA VAL A 213 -4.41 -15.22 0.71
C VAL A 213 -3.32 -15.38 -0.36
N GLY A 214 -2.19 -16.01 -0.03
CA GLY A 214 -1.10 -16.26 -0.98
C GLY A 214 -0.33 -15.01 -1.41
N LEU A 215 -0.37 -13.94 -0.60
CA LEU A 215 0.32 -12.69 -0.86
C LEU A 215 1.39 -12.40 0.19
N THR A 216 2.27 -11.45 -0.10
CA THR A 216 3.29 -10.96 0.84
C THR A 216 3.14 -9.45 1.02
N VAL A 217 3.38 -8.97 2.23
CA VAL A 217 3.55 -7.53 2.47
C VAL A 217 5.04 -7.22 2.44
N GLU A 218 5.44 -6.35 1.52
CA GLU A 218 6.77 -5.76 1.56
C GLU A 218 6.85 -4.84 2.80
N ARG A 219 7.73 -5.19 3.73
CA ARG A 219 8.00 -4.36 4.89
C ARG A 219 8.97 -3.27 4.50
N ASP A 220 8.56 -2.03 4.68
CA ASP A 220 9.47 -0.91 4.58
C ASP A 220 10.38 -0.90 5.81
N THR A 221 11.64 -1.29 5.62
CA THR A 221 12.63 -1.41 6.69
C THR A 221 13.38 -0.11 6.96
N LEU A 222 13.20 0.92 6.13
CA LEU A 222 13.84 2.21 6.39
C LEU A 222 13.13 2.96 7.50
N PRO A 223 13.84 3.42 8.54
CA PRO A 223 13.25 4.31 9.54
C PRO A 223 12.83 5.63 8.89
N LYS A 224 11.82 6.30 9.45
CA LYS A 224 11.35 7.62 8.96
C LYS A 224 12.46 8.66 8.93
N SER A 225 13.41 8.62 9.87
CA SER A 225 14.55 9.53 9.91
C SER A 225 15.55 9.39 8.74
N ALA A 226 15.39 8.37 7.88
CA ALA A 226 16.24 8.14 6.71
C ALA A 226 15.60 8.63 5.39
N THR A 227 14.37 9.15 5.43
CA THR A 227 13.67 9.65 4.25
C THR A 227 12.97 10.97 4.55
N LEU A 228 12.85 11.82 3.55
CA LEU A 228 11.87 12.89 3.51
C LEU A 228 10.51 12.26 3.19
N ASP A 229 9.60 12.29 4.14
CA ASP A 229 8.24 11.79 3.97
C ASP A 229 7.29 12.95 3.63
N VAL A 230 6.61 12.87 2.48
CA VAL A 230 5.70 13.91 1.99
C VAL A 230 4.33 13.29 1.72
N THR A 231 3.27 13.85 2.32
CA THR A 231 1.90 13.34 2.19
C THR A 231 0.97 14.39 1.59
N THR A 232 0.15 14.01 0.61
CA THR A 232 -0.99 14.83 0.15
C THR A 232 -2.31 14.31 0.70
N TRP A 233 -3.22 15.19 1.09
CA TRP A 233 -4.53 14.81 1.61
C TRP A 233 -5.61 15.91 1.48
N ASN A 234 -6.67 15.65 0.72
CA ASN A 234 -7.88 16.49 0.76
C ASN A 234 -8.62 16.27 2.08
N LEU A 235 -8.80 17.33 2.88
CA LEU A 235 -9.39 17.25 4.21
C LEU A 235 -10.90 17.55 4.27
N LEU A 236 -11.55 17.76 3.12
CA LEU A 236 -13.01 17.98 3.00
C LEU A 236 -13.53 19.12 3.90
N TRP A 237 -13.43 20.35 3.42
CA TRP A 237 -13.88 21.59 4.10
C TRP A 237 -13.34 21.77 5.54
N PHE A 238 -12.07 21.46 5.77
CA PHE A 238 -11.45 21.47 7.08
C PHE A 238 -11.36 22.88 7.68
N GLY A 239 -11.92 23.04 8.89
CA GLY A 239 -12.02 24.34 9.58
C GLY A 239 -13.24 25.18 9.20
N SER A 240 -14.14 24.67 8.35
CA SER A 240 -15.44 25.32 8.14
C SER A 240 -16.27 25.31 9.42
N THR A 241 -16.95 26.41 9.73
CA THR A 241 -17.97 26.48 10.78
C THR A 241 -19.35 26.07 10.29
N ASP A 242 -19.54 25.95 8.98
CA ASP A 242 -20.80 25.51 8.36
C ASP A 242 -20.91 23.98 8.42
N THR A 243 -21.89 23.49 9.17
CA THR A 243 -22.15 22.06 9.36
C THR A 243 -22.76 21.38 8.13
N THR A 244 -23.17 22.15 7.10
CA THR A 244 -23.70 21.63 5.83
C THR A 244 -22.62 21.36 4.79
N LEU A 245 -21.41 21.89 4.98
CA LEU A 245 -20.26 21.69 4.09
C LEU A 245 -19.31 20.65 4.66
N GLY A 246 -18.94 19.63 3.87
CA GLY A 246 -18.02 18.57 4.29
C GLY A 246 -18.49 17.77 5.51
N VAL A 247 -17.57 17.43 6.43
CA VAL A 247 -17.92 16.66 7.64
C VAL A 247 -18.79 17.49 8.59
N ALA A 248 -19.96 16.96 8.98
CA ALA A 248 -20.91 17.68 9.83
C ALA A 248 -20.35 17.98 11.25
N ASN A 249 -19.68 17.01 11.88
CA ASN A 249 -19.08 17.18 13.20
C ASN A 249 -17.62 17.66 13.08
N LYS A 250 -17.44 18.99 13.09
CA LYS A 250 -16.14 19.66 12.93
C LYS A 250 -15.11 19.27 13.98
N GLN A 251 -15.53 19.13 15.24
CA GLN A 251 -14.63 18.72 16.32
C GLN A 251 -14.16 17.27 16.14
N ARG A 252 -15.06 16.37 15.72
CA ARG A 252 -14.69 14.99 15.43
C ARG A 252 -13.72 14.92 14.24
N GLN A 253 -13.95 15.71 13.20
CA GLN A 253 -13.03 15.82 12.07
C GLN A 253 -11.64 16.26 12.55
N PHE A 254 -11.54 17.36 13.28
CA PHE A 254 -10.29 17.88 13.83
C PHE A 254 -9.52 16.84 14.66
N ASN A 255 -10.21 16.18 15.60
CA ASN A 255 -9.59 15.17 16.45
C ASN A 255 -9.11 13.96 15.63
N SER A 256 -9.87 13.55 14.61
CA SER A 256 -9.54 12.40 13.77
C SER A 256 -8.37 12.69 12.83
N VAL A 257 -8.33 13.90 12.25
CA VAL A 257 -7.20 14.38 11.44
C VAL A 257 -5.93 14.39 12.30
N ARG A 258 -5.98 14.96 13.52
CA ARG A 258 -4.83 14.92 14.45
C ARG A 258 -4.34 13.49 14.71
N ILE A 259 -5.25 12.54 15.01
CA ILE A 259 -4.87 11.13 15.25
C ILE A 259 -4.21 10.52 14.00
N ALA A 260 -4.73 10.81 12.80
CA ALA A 260 -4.12 10.36 11.56
C ALA A 260 -2.71 10.93 11.39
N LEU A 261 -2.51 12.24 11.61
CA LEU A 261 -1.19 12.87 11.52
C LEU A 261 -0.20 12.31 12.55
N ASP A 262 -0.63 12.05 13.78
CA ASP A 262 0.20 11.46 14.83
C ASP A 262 0.63 10.02 14.49
N SER A 263 -0.15 9.33 13.65
CA SER A 263 0.19 8.01 13.11
C SER A 263 1.08 8.09 11.87
N ILE A 264 0.80 9.03 10.96
CA ILE A 264 1.49 9.16 9.68
C ILE A 264 2.88 9.78 9.88
N ARG A 265 3.00 10.86 10.66
CA ARG A 265 4.26 11.57 10.96
C ARG A 265 5.15 11.84 9.73
N SER A 266 4.60 12.50 8.72
CA SER A 266 5.35 13.00 7.57
C SER A 266 6.04 14.33 7.89
N ASP A 267 7.15 14.61 7.21
CA ASP A 267 7.87 15.88 7.34
C ASP A 267 7.08 17.03 6.71
N ILE A 268 6.38 16.76 5.61
CA ILE A 268 5.55 17.73 4.90
C ILE A 268 4.18 17.13 4.62
N TYR A 269 3.12 17.82 5.01
CA TYR A 269 1.77 17.54 4.55
C TYR A 269 1.30 18.64 3.60
N ALA A 270 0.78 18.25 2.44
CA ALA A 270 0.12 19.11 1.47
C ALA A 270 -1.39 18.86 1.52
N PHE A 271 -2.13 19.78 2.15
CA PHE A 271 -3.58 19.64 2.31
C PHE A 271 -4.35 20.39 1.22
N GLN A 272 -5.54 19.87 0.89
CA GLN A 272 -6.55 20.56 0.13
C GLN A 272 -7.80 20.77 0.99
N GLU A 273 -8.63 21.74 0.59
CA GLU A 273 -9.87 22.14 1.27
C GLU A 273 -9.72 22.62 2.71
N VAL A 274 -8.62 23.33 3.02
CA VAL A 274 -8.46 24.04 4.30
C VAL A 274 -9.09 25.43 4.20
N VAL A 275 -9.91 25.80 5.18
CA VAL A 275 -10.70 27.05 5.12
C VAL A 275 -9.97 28.26 5.72
N THR A 276 -9.29 28.07 6.87
CA THR A 276 -8.67 29.18 7.62
C THR A 276 -7.24 28.87 8.07
N GLN A 277 -6.44 29.91 8.29
CA GLN A 277 -5.11 29.75 8.89
C GLN A 277 -5.25 29.32 10.36
N SER A 278 -6.27 29.82 11.06
CA SER A 278 -6.50 29.52 12.47
C SER A 278 -6.71 28.03 12.76
N VAL A 279 -7.40 27.28 11.88
CA VAL A 279 -7.55 25.83 12.08
C VAL A 279 -6.22 25.11 11.88
N LEU A 280 -5.39 25.60 10.96
CA LEU A 280 -4.09 25.02 10.65
C LEU A 280 -3.10 25.27 11.80
N ASP A 281 -3.09 26.47 12.37
CA ASP A 281 -2.30 26.81 13.57
C ASP A 281 -2.75 25.99 14.78
N SER A 282 -4.07 25.85 14.95
CA SER A 282 -4.64 25.02 16.02
C SER A 282 -4.20 23.56 15.87
N LEU A 283 -4.24 23.03 14.64
CA LEU A 283 -3.76 21.68 14.34
C LEU A 283 -2.27 21.56 14.67
N ALA A 284 -1.44 22.46 14.14
CA ALA A 284 0.01 22.49 14.38
C ALA A 284 0.37 22.48 15.88
N SER A 285 -0.42 23.16 16.72
CA SER A 285 -0.18 23.23 18.17
C SER A 285 -0.46 21.93 18.95
N VAL A 286 -1.19 20.97 18.34
CA VAL A 286 -1.63 19.74 19.02
C VAL A 286 -1.13 18.44 18.38
N VAL A 287 -0.59 18.46 17.17
CA VAL A 287 0.03 17.27 16.57
C VAL A 287 1.35 16.96 17.26
N GLN A 288 1.75 15.70 17.27
CA GLN A 288 3.05 15.29 17.78
C GLN A 288 4.18 15.73 16.84
N GLY A 289 5.09 16.56 17.36
CA GLY A 289 6.23 17.12 16.62
C GLY A 289 6.17 18.65 16.59
N ASN A 290 7.16 19.27 15.97
CA ASN A 290 7.21 20.72 15.83
C ASN A 290 6.78 21.11 14.41
N TYR A 291 5.53 21.55 14.24
CA TYR A 291 4.98 21.88 12.92
C TYR A 291 4.61 23.35 12.78
N THR A 292 4.68 23.86 11.55
CA THR A 292 4.17 25.18 11.15
C THR A 292 3.25 25.07 9.96
N GLY A 293 2.14 25.80 9.99
CA GLY A 293 1.11 25.81 8.95
C GLY A 293 1.26 26.99 7.98
N TYR A 294 1.12 26.72 6.68
CA TYR A 294 1.13 27.72 5.61
C TYR A 294 -0.13 27.57 4.76
N LEU A 295 -0.97 28.60 4.69
CA LEU A 295 -2.19 28.59 3.88
C LEU A 295 -1.98 29.34 2.56
N ALA A 296 -2.51 28.80 1.45
CA ALA A 296 -2.42 29.46 0.15
C ALA A 296 -3.15 30.82 0.17
N PRO A 297 -2.54 31.89 -0.37
CA PRO A 297 -3.13 33.23 -0.41
C PRO A 297 -4.09 33.37 -1.60
N VAL A 298 -5.17 32.59 -1.60
CA VAL A 298 -6.25 32.64 -2.60
C VAL A 298 -7.57 33.07 -1.97
N ASP A 299 -8.43 33.75 -2.74
CA ASP A 299 -9.71 34.28 -2.25
C ASP A 299 -10.81 33.23 -2.10
N GLN A 300 -10.58 32.01 -2.58
CA GLN A 300 -11.52 30.90 -2.49
C GLN A 300 -11.61 30.34 -1.07
N GLN A 301 -12.78 29.79 -0.69
CA GLN A 301 -12.97 29.18 0.64
C GLN A 301 -12.16 27.89 0.81
N GLN A 302 -12.11 27.04 -0.21
CA GLN A 302 -11.33 25.80 -0.20
C GLN A 302 -9.91 26.06 -0.67
N LYS A 303 -8.96 26.12 0.25
CA LYS A 303 -7.56 26.47 -0.06
C LYS A 303 -6.65 25.26 0.04
N MET A 304 -5.51 25.37 -0.64
CA MET A 304 -4.38 24.47 -0.42
C MET A 304 -3.61 24.95 0.81
N ALA A 305 -2.98 24.04 1.53
CA ALA A 305 -2.14 24.37 2.68
C ALA A 305 -0.95 23.42 2.78
N TYR A 306 0.09 23.85 3.49
CA TYR A 306 1.15 22.98 3.97
C TYR A 306 1.17 22.95 5.50
N LEU A 307 1.46 21.79 6.08
CA LEU A 307 1.87 21.64 7.47
C LEU A 307 3.25 20.99 7.49
N VAL A 308 4.25 21.71 8.00
CA VAL A 308 5.67 21.39 7.77
C VAL A 308 6.41 21.22 9.09
N SER A 309 7.08 20.08 9.25
CA SER A 309 7.97 19.78 10.37
C SER A 309 9.18 20.72 10.34
N GLN A 310 9.40 21.42 11.44
CA GLN A 310 10.54 22.32 11.62
C GLN A 310 11.82 21.57 12.03
N ASP A 311 11.73 20.27 12.29
CA ASP A 311 12.87 19.46 12.71
C ASP A 311 13.78 19.11 11.52
N ASN A 312 13.18 18.86 10.35
CA ASN A 312 13.89 18.39 9.15
C ASN A 312 13.71 19.32 7.93
N VAL A 313 12.82 20.31 7.99
CA VAL A 313 12.47 21.13 6.83
C VAL A 313 12.50 22.62 7.18
N GLN A 314 13.35 23.35 6.47
CA GLN A 314 13.38 24.80 6.49
C GLN A 314 12.64 25.35 5.27
N VAL A 315 11.48 25.97 5.49
CA VAL A 315 10.75 26.67 4.43
C VAL A 315 11.48 27.96 4.08
N ILE A 316 11.87 28.12 2.81
CA ILE A 316 12.56 29.30 2.29
C ILE A 316 11.53 30.35 1.86
N GLU A 317 10.55 29.93 1.07
CA GLU A 317 9.48 30.80 0.57
C GLU A 317 8.25 29.99 0.14
N THR A 318 7.11 30.68 0.13
CA THR A 318 5.84 30.17 -0.41
C THR A 318 5.25 31.17 -1.38
N GLY A 319 4.53 30.70 -2.40
CA GLY A 319 3.84 31.57 -3.36
C GLY A 319 2.90 30.82 -4.27
N LEU A 320 2.24 31.52 -5.19
CA LEU A 320 1.38 30.89 -6.20
C LEU A 320 2.12 30.75 -7.52
N ALA A 321 2.02 29.57 -8.15
CA ALA A 321 2.46 29.36 -9.51
C ALA A 321 1.39 29.85 -10.49
N VAL A 322 1.33 31.15 -10.73
CA VAL A 322 0.31 31.75 -11.61
C VAL A 322 0.61 31.37 -13.07
N ASN A 323 -0.22 30.50 -13.63
CA ASN A 323 -0.12 30.00 -15.01
C ASN A 323 -1.53 29.80 -15.61
N GLY A 324 -1.65 29.91 -16.93
CA GLY A 324 -2.92 29.77 -17.64
C GLY A 324 -3.75 31.06 -17.73
N GLY A 325 -4.99 30.91 -18.22
CA GLY A 325 -5.93 32.01 -18.46
C GLY A 325 -6.85 32.34 -17.27
N SER A 326 -7.90 33.14 -17.52
CA SER A 326 -8.80 33.66 -16.47
C SER A 326 -9.60 32.59 -15.70
N GLN A 327 -9.80 31.41 -16.29
CA GLN A 327 -10.49 30.28 -15.64
C GLN A 327 -9.52 29.21 -15.12
N ALA A 328 -8.21 29.45 -15.22
CA ALA A 328 -7.21 28.46 -14.86
C ALA A 328 -7.33 28.08 -13.38
N TRP A 329 -7.06 26.81 -13.11
CA TRP A 329 -7.01 26.24 -11.76
C TRP A 329 -8.27 26.55 -10.95
N ALA A 330 -9.42 26.08 -11.43
CA ALA A 330 -10.72 26.34 -10.80
C ALA A 330 -11.03 27.83 -10.58
N SER A 331 -10.61 28.69 -11.51
CA SER A 331 -10.79 30.15 -11.45
C SER A 331 -9.99 30.81 -10.33
N GLY A 332 -8.68 30.54 -10.26
CA GLY A 332 -7.73 31.27 -9.42
C GLY A 332 -7.10 30.48 -8.28
N ARG A 333 -7.39 29.18 -8.13
CA ARG A 333 -6.74 28.28 -7.17
C ARG A 333 -5.41 27.75 -7.71
N PHE A 334 -4.55 28.67 -8.13
CA PHE A 334 -3.25 28.34 -8.72
C PHE A 334 -2.43 27.43 -7.79
N PRO A 335 -1.57 26.54 -8.35
CA PRO A 335 -0.77 25.63 -7.54
C PRO A 335 0.02 26.38 -6.46
N PHE A 336 -0.08 25.91 -5.21
CA PHE A 336 0.60 26.53 -4.07
C PHE A 336 2.03 26.02 -3.99
N ARG A 337 2.98 26.87 -4.40
CA ARG A 337 4.40 26.60 -4.44
C ARG A 337 5.02 26.79 -3.05
N MET A 338 5.89 25.87 -2.66
CA MET A 338 6.80 26.01 -1.53
C MET A 338 8.21 25.61 -1.95
N THR A 339 9.18 26.48 -1.71
CA THR A 339 10.61 26.12 -1.80
C THR A 339 11.09 25.81 -0.39
N ALA A 340 11.67 24.63 -0.19
CA ALA A 340 12.16 24.20 1.11
C ALA A 340 13.55 23.57 1.02
N ARG A 341 14.37 23.79 2.04
CA ARG A 341 15.59 23.01 2.27
C ARG A 341 15.25 21.89 3.23
N CYS A 342 15.40 20.65 2.77
CA CYS A 342 15.14 19.45 3.53
C CYS A 342 16.46 18.85 4.01
N SER A 343 16.53 18.44 5.27
CA SER A 343 17.71 17.83 5.90
C SER A 343 17.33 16.48 6.48
N ILE A 344 17.85 15.40 5.90
CA ILE A 344 17.54 14.02 6.28
C ILE A 344 18.83 13.22 6.28
N GLY A 345 19.10 12.46 7.35
CA GLY A 345 20.29 11.61 7.44
C GLY A 345 21.61 12.36 7.30
N GLY A 346 21.65 13.67 7.59
CA GLY A 346 22.83 14.53 7.40
C GLY A 346 23.03 15.05 5.97
N THR A 347 22.13 14.72 5.04
CA THR A 347 22.13 15.26 3.67
C THR A 347 21.10 16.37 3.54
N GLU A 348 21.49 17.48 2.91
CA GLU A 348 20.58 18.59 2.60
C GLU A 348 20.25 18.63 1.10
N LYS A 349 18.98 18.82 0.75
CA LYS A 349 18.53 19.06 -0.63
C LYS A 349 17.46 20.14 -0.64
N THR A 350 17.57 21.10 -1.57
CA THR A 350 16.51 22.08 -1.82
C THR A 350 15.51 21.48 -2.81
N ILE A 351 14.23 21.47 -2.43
CA ILE A 351 13.13 20.89 -3.20
C ILE A 351 12.04 21.94 -3.35
N VAL A 352 11.39 21.97 -4.52
CA VAL A 352 10.21 22.79 -4.78
C VAL A 352 8.97 21.91 -4.85
N LEU A 353 7.97 22.24 -4.04
CA LEU A 353 6.71 21.52 -3.97
C LEU A 353 5.57 22.36 -4.55
N PHE A 354 4.68 21.74 -5.32
CA PHE A 354 3.47 22.37 -5.85
C PHE A 354 2.25 21.59 -5.39
N ASN A 355 1.50 22.17 -4.45
CA ASN A 355 0.25 21.62 -3.96
C ASN A 355 -0.89 22.06 -4.89
N ILE A 356 -1.58 21.09 -5.47
CA ILE A 356 -2.65 21.27 -6.44
C ILE A 356 -4.01 20.92 -5.83
N HIS A 357 -5.02 21.72 -6.16
CA HIS A 357 -6.41 21.29 -6.08
C HIS A 357 -7.09 21.67 -7.41
N ALA A 358 -7.13 20.74 -8.36
CA ALA A 358 -7.58 21.00 -9.72
C ALA A 358 -9.11 21.21 -9.81
N LYS A 359 -9.62 21.61 -10.98
CA LYS A 359 -11.07 21.78 -11.18
C LYS A 359 -11.81 20.45 -11.01
N ALA A 360 -12.66 20.34 -10.00
CA ALA A 360 -13.56 19.21 -9.82
C ALA A 360 -14.54 19.05 -10.99
N THR A 361 -15.00 17.83 -11.24
CA THR A 361 -16.10 17.59 -12.20
C THR A 361 -17.42 17.92 -11.54
N GLY A 362 -18.17 18.85 -12.14
CA GLY A 362 -19.53 19.19 -11.72
C GLY A 362 -20.55 18.11 -12.09
N ASP A 363 -21.69 18.55 -12.61
CA ASP A 363 -22.72 17.64 -13.12
C ASP A 363 -22.42 17.14 -14.54
N SER A 364 -23.30 16.29 -15.07
CA SER A 364 -23.16 15.75 -16.43
C SER A 364 -23.18 16.82 -17.53
N THR A 365 -23.70 18.03 -17.27
CA THR A 365 -23.78 19.10 -18.27
C THR A 365 -22.48 19.87 -18.41
N THR A 366 -21.68 19.92 -17.34
CA THR A 366 -20.41 20.65 -17.27
C THR A 366 -19.19 19.74 -17.34
N ALA A 367 -19.37 18.42 -17.20
CA ALA A 367 -18.27 17.45 -17.15
C ALA A 367 -17.26 17.57 -18.29
N GLN A 368 -17.70 17.77 -19.54
CA GLN A 368 -16.79 17.92 -20.68
C GLN A 368 -15.97 19.22 -20.61
N GLN A 369 -16.59 20.30 -20.15
CA GLN A 369 -15.91 21.58 -19.98
C GLN A 369 -14.88 21.50 -18.84
N ASP A 370 -15.24 20.85 -17.75
CA ASP A 370 -14.34 20.64 -16.61
C ASP A 370 -13.13 19.78 -16.97
N TRP A 371 -13.34 18.72 -17.75
CA TRP A 371 -12.25 17.92 -18.32
C TRP A 371 -11.32 18.77 -19.19
N GLN A 372 -11.88 19.57 -20.10
CA GLN A 372 -11.08 20.43 -20.98
C GLN A 372 -10.28 21.46 -20.18
N ARG A 373 -10.86 22.02 -19.12
CA ARG A 373 -10.16 22.94 -18.21
C ARG A 373 -8.98 22.26 -17.52
N ARG A 374 -9.19 21.07 -16.93
CA ARG A 374 -8.09 20.30 -16.32
C ARG A 374 -6.98 20.02 -17.32
N LYS A 375 -7.34 19.66 -18.56
CA LYS A 375 -6.35 19.36 -19.61
C LYS A 375 -5.51 20.60 -19.93
N THR A 376 -6.15 21.74 -20.17
CA THR A 376 -5.46 23.00 -20.45
C THR A 376 -4.61 23.48 -19.27
N ASP A 377 -5.10 23.33 -18.03
CA ASP A 377 -4.32 23.63 -16.82
C ASP A 377 -3.07 22.74 -16.72
N ALA A 378 -3.21 21.43 -16.98
CA ALA A 378 -2.10 20.48 -16.95
C ALA A 378 -1.05 20.77 -18.03
N GLU A 379 -1.46 21.03 -19.27
CA GLU A 379 -0.56 21.37 -20.39
C GLU A 379 0.19 22.67 -20.11
N THR A 380 -0.51 23.71 -19.67
CA THR A 380 0.12 25.01 -19.39
C THR A 380 1.09 24.93 -18.21
N PHE A 381 0.77 24.11 -17.20
CA PHE A 381 1.63 23.93 -16.04
C PHE A 381 2.84 23.07 -16.33
N HIS A 382 2.70 22.04 -17.17
CA HIS A 382 3.84 21.28 -17.68
C HIS A 382 4.83 22.19 -18.44
N ASP A 383 4.34 23.03 -19.36
CA ASP A 383 5.18 24.01 -20.06
C ASP A 383 5.84 25.00 -19.10
N TYR A 384 5.10 25.48 -18.10
CA TYR A 384 5.63 26.36 -17.04
C TYR A 384 6.77 25.69 -16.26
N LEU A 385 6.59 24.43 -15.86
CA LEU A 385 7.60 23.68 -15.12
C LEU A 385 8.85 23.41 -15.97
N ASN A 386 8.68 23.00 -17.23
CA ASN A 386 9.79 22.78 -18.14
C ASN A 386 10.53 24.07 -18.51
N THR A 387 9.89 25.23 -18.39
CA THR A 387 10.54 26.52 -18.65
C THR A 387 11.32 27.03 -17.42
N PHE A 388 10.75 26.92 -16.22
CA PHE A 388 11.28 27.58 -15.03
C PHE A 388 11.94 26.64 -14.02
N TYR A 389 11.73 25.32 -14.13
CA TYR A 389 12.11 24.32 -13.14
C TYR A 389 12.76 23.05 -13.74
N ALA A 390 13.18 23.06 -15.00
CA ALA A 390 13.73 21.88 -15.70
C ALA A 390 15.04 21.29 -15.14
N ASN A 391 15.67 21.93 -14.15
CA ASN A 391 16.86 21.42 -13.47
C ASN A 391 16.71 21.53 -11.94
N VAL A 392 15.47 21.46 -11.44
CA VAL A 392 15.11 21.67 -10.05
C VAL A 392 14.39 20.42 -9.55
N PRO A 393 14.77 19.86 -8.38
CA PRO A 393 14.01 18.80 -7.75
C PRO A 393 12.58 19.27 -7.43
N VAL A 394 11.60 18.81 -8.20
CA VAL A 394 10.20 19.19 -8.09
C VAL A 394 9.34 18.02 -7.60
N ILE A 395 8.44 18.29 -6.66
CA ILE A 395 7.33 17.41 -6.29
C ILE A 395 6.02 18.14 -6.57
N ILE A 396 5.19 17.57 -7.44
CA ILE A 396 3.82 18.00 -7.67
C ILE A 396 2.92 17.02 -6.93
N LEU A 397 2.03 17.52 -6.09
CA LEU A 397 1.15 16.68 -5.30
C LEU A 397 -0.17 17.37 -5.04
N GLY A 398 -1.24 16.61 -4.87
CA GLY A 398 -2.53 17.22 -4.56
C GLY A 398 -3.72 16.40 -5.02
N ASP A 399 -4.90 17.02 -4.91
CA ASP A 399 -6.13 16.53 -5.49
C ASP A 399 -6.23 17.00 -6.95
N PHE A 400 -5.94 16.07 -7.86
CA PHE A 400 -5.95 16.30 -9.29
C PHE A 400 -7.38 16.24 -9.86
N ASN A 401 -8.38 15.86 -9.07
CA ASN A 401 -9.77 15.69 -9.47
C ASN A 401 -9.97 14.79 -10.71
N ASP A 402 -8.94 14.03 -11.07
CA ASP A 402 -8.94 13.11 -12.18
C ASP A 402 -7.90 12.00 -11.95
N ASP A 403 -8.13 10.85 -12.59
CA ASP A 403 -7.17 9.75 -12.56
C ASP A 403 -6.13 9.94 -13.68
N VAL A 404 -4.90 9.48 -13.43
CA VAL A 404 -3.76 9.55 -14.36
C VAL A 404 -3.71 8.39 -15.36
N VAL A 405 -4.62 7.42 -15.26
CA VAL A 405 -4.80 6.34 -16.24
C VAL A 405 -6.06 6.56 -17.07
N ASN A 406 -7.22 6.70 -16.41
CA ASN A 406 -8.52 6.80 -17.08
C ASN A 406 -9.36 7.94 -16.51
N SER A 407 -9.72 8.91 -17.35
CA SER A 407 -10.44 10.11 -16.91
C SER A 407 -11.73 9.80 -16.17
N VAL A 408 -12.04 10.55 -15.10
CA VAL A 408 -13.36 10.54 -14.44
C VAL A 408 -14.48 10.92 -15.39
N VAL A 409 -14.17 11.65 -16.47
CA VAL A 409 -15.08 11.99 -17.56
C VAL A 409 -14.85 11.03 -18.73
N THR A 410 -15.59 9.94 -18.75
CA THR A 410 -15.49 8.92 -19.81
C THR A 410 -16.20 9.36 -21.11
N PRO A 411 -15.69 8.98 -22.30
CA PRO A 411 -14.55 8.11 -22.55
C PRO A 411 -13.22 8.86 -22.76
N ASN A 412 -13.08 10.10 -22.27
CA ASN A 412 -11.91 10.91 -22.57
C ASN A 412 -10.61 10.32 -21.96
N PRO A 413 -9.44 10.58 -22.58
CA PRO A 413 -8.16 10.28 -21.96
C PRO A 413 -7.94 11.14 -20.70
N THR A 414 -6.98 10.75 -19.85
CA THR A 414 -6.62 11.56 -18.69
C THR A 414 -6.21 12.98 -19.10
N PRO A 415 -6.64 14.03 -18.39
CA PRO A 415 -6.15 15.39 -18.61
C PRO A 415 -4.64 15.54 -18.40
N TYR A 416 -4.04 14.64 -17.63
CA TYR A 416 -2.63 14.69 -17.24
C TYR A 416 -1.72 13.89 -18.16
N GLN A 417 -2.20 13.54 -19.36
CA GLN A 417 -1.46 12.75 -20.34
C GLN A 417 -0.09 13.37 -20.67
N VAL A 418 0.01 14.71 -20.68
CA VAL A 418 1.27 15.43 -20.93
C VAL A 418 2.40 15.01 -19.97
N PHE A 419 2.10 14.76 -18.69
CA PHE A 419 3.08 14.27 -17.71
C PHE A 419 3.33 12.76 -17.82
N VAL A 420 2.36 12.00 -18.33
CA VAL A 420 2.49 10.54 -18.52
C VAL A 420 3.36 10.23 -19.74
N ASP A 421 3.20 11.01 -20.82
CA ASP A 421 3.95 10.86 -22.07
C ASP A 421 5.38 11.37 -21.93
N ASP A 422 5.60 12.44 -21.16
CA ASP A 422 6.92 13.02 -20.89
C ASP A 422 7.66 12.28 -19.74
N SER A 423 7.75 10.96 -19.87
CA SER A 423 8.38 10.08 -18.87
C SER A 423 9.89 10.27 -18.71
N ALA A 424 10.52 11.03 -19.61
CA ALA A 424 11.93 11.39 -19.53
C ALA A 424 12.18 12.44 -18.43
N HIS A 425 11.27 13.40 -18.26
CA HIS A 425 11.40 14.50 -17.29
C HIS A 425 10.48 14.33 -16.07
N TRP A 426 9.37 13.60 -16.22
CA TRP A 426 8.35 13.48 -15.17
C TRP A 426 8.00 12.03 -14.87
N ARG A 427 7.80 11.71 -13.59
CA ARG A 427 7.32 10.39 -13.16
C ARG A 427 6.11 10.53 -12.27
N VAL A 428 4.98 10.01 -12.76
CA VAL A 428 3.72 9.91 -12.01
C VAL A 428 3.79 8.72 -11.05
N LEU A 429 4.22 8.97 -9.82
CA LEU A 429 4.50 7.95 -8.80
C LEU A 429 3.27 7.15 -8.38
N THR A 430 2.09 7.73 -8.52
CA THR A 430 0.79 7.15 -8.17
C THR A 430 0.14 6.38 -9.32
N ARG A 431 0.68 6.46 -10.55
CA ARG A 431 0.13 5.71 -11.70
C ARG A 431 0.07 4.19 -11.50
N PRO A 432 1.06 3.51 -10.89
CA PRO A 432 0.94 2.09 -10.57
C PRO A 432 -0.26 1.77 -9.67
N MET A 433 -0.62 2.68 -8.75
CA MET A 433 -1.78 2.53 -7.88
C MET A 433 -3.09 2.61 -8.67
N SER A 434 -3.20 3.58 -9.59
CA SER A 434 -4.32 3.67 -10.52
C SER A 434 -4.49 2.40 -11.37
N LEU A 435 -3.39 1.84 -11.89
CA LEU A 435 -3.40 0.61 -12.69
C LEU A 435 -3.88 -0.61 -11.89
N LEU A 436 -3.60 -0.63 -10.58
CA LEU A 436 -4.12 -1.64 -9.65
C LEU A 436 -5.58 -1.39 -9.24
N GLY A 437 -6.17 -0.25 -9.64
CA GLY A 437 -7.52 0.14 -9.26
C GLY A 437 -7.63 0.65 -7.81
N LEU A 438 -6.51 1.11 -7.21
CA LEU A 438 -6.51 1.82 -5.94
C LEU A 438 -7.26 3.13 -6.05
N ARG A 439 -7.74 3.61 -4.90
CA ARG A 439 -8.64 4.76 -4.84
C ARG A 439 -8.25 5.62 -3.63
N SER A 440 -7.88 6.87 -3.88
CA SER A 440 -7.71 7.86 -2.82
C SER A 440 -9.05 8.50 -2.49
N TYR A 441 -9.87 8.82 -3.49
CA TYR A 441 -11.26 9.22 -3.30
C TYR A 441 -12.13 7.98 -3.06
N ILE A 442 -12.73 7.89 -1.88
CA ILE A 442 -13.55 6.76 -1.42
C ILE A 442 -14.97 7.19 -1.01
N GLY A 443 -15.36 8.43 -1.30
CA GLY A 443 -16.70 8.97 -1.01
C GLY A 443 -17.85 8.36 -1.82
N SER A 444 -17.54 7.63 -2.90
CA SER A 444 -18.52 7.01 -3.79
C SER A 444 -18.19 5.56 -4.09
N SER A 445 -19.16 4.65 -4.02
CA SER A 445 -18.95 3.25 -4.41
C SER A 445 -18.73 3.07 -5.92
N VAL A 446 -19.26 3.99 -6.73
CA VAL A 446 -19.26 3.92 -8.21
C VAL A 446 -18.20 4.82 -8.86
N ASN A 447 -17.90 5.96 -8.25
CA ASN A 447 -16.97 6.95 -8.80
C ASN A 447 -15.62 6.99 -8.07
N ALA A 448 -15.40 6.14 -7.07
CA ALA A 448 -14.13 6.11 -6.35
C ALA A 448 -12.97 5.72 -7.30
N ARG A 449 -11.93 6.55 -7.30
CA ARG A 449 -10.73 6.46 -8.14
C ARG A 449 -9.53 7.05 -7.43
N MET A 450 -8.34 6.90 -8.01
CA MET A 450 -7.16 7.61 -7.55
C MET A 450 -7.25 9.05 -8.07
N LEU A 451 -7.62 10.00 -7.20
CA LEU A 451 -7.71 11.43 -7.56
C LEU A 451 -6.56 12.24 -6.95
N ASP A 452 -5.92 11.72 -5.92
CA ASP A 452 -4.80 12.34 -5.26
C ASP A 452 -3.52 11.78 -5.85
N GLN A 453 -2.71 12.62 -6.49
CA GLN A 453 -1.57 12.19 -7.29
C GLN A 453 -0.27 12.78 -6.76
N ILE A 454 0.83 12.08 -7.01
CA ILE A 454 2.19 12.57 -6.77
C ILE A 454 3.00 12.37 -8.05
N ILE A 455 3.58 13.46 -8.55
CA ILE A 455 4.48 13.50 -9.71
C ILE A 455 5.80 14.10 -9.25
N VAL A 456 6.92 13.55 -9.71
CA VAL A 456 8.25 14.10 -9.44
C VAL A 456 9.02 14.34 -10.72
N SER A 457 9.95 15.28 -10.69
CA SER A 457 10.92 15.52 -11.76
C SER A 457 12.04 14.46 -11.78
N ASP A 458 12.83 14.45 -12.85
CA ASP A 458 13.91 13.49 -13.11
C ASP A 458 15.05 13.56 -12.10
N GLU A 459 15.30 14.72 -11.47
CA GLU A 459 16.30 14.87 -10.41
C GLU A 459 15.94 14.14 -9.11
N LEU A 460 14.72 13.59 -9.03
CA LEU A 460 14.24 12.76 -7.92
C LEU A 460 14.01 11.29 -8.32
N PHE A 461 14.23 10.89 -9.57
CA PHE A 461 13.93 9.53 -10.02
C PHE A 461 14.67 8.43 -9.25
N GLY A 462 15.95 8.66 -8.95
CA GLY A 462 16.76 7.74 -8.13
C GLY A 462 16.55 7.90 -6.62
N ALA A 463 15.90 8.98 -6.20
CA ALA A 463 15.68 9.32 -4.80
C ALA A 463 14.37 8.75 -4.24
N VAL A 464 13.39 8.42 -5.08
CA VAL A 464 12.12 7.85 -4.63
C VAL A 464 12.34 6.43 -4.09
N HIS A 465 12.10 6.26 -2.79
CA HIS A 465 12.18 4.96 -2.12
C HIS A 465 10.85 4.20 -2.21
N ARG A 466 9.74 4.88 -1.88
CA ARG A 466 8.43 4.25 -1.84
C ARG A 466 7.30 5.27 -1.98
N THR A 467 6.21 4.88 -2.63
CA THR A 467 4.95 5.65 -2.65
C THR A 467 3.83 4.70 -2.26
N TYR A 468 2.93 5.13 -1.36
CA TYR A 468 1.84 4.28 -0.88
C TYR A 468 0.63 5.11 -0.39
N LEU A 469 -0.52 4.44 -0.33
CA LEU A 469 -1.74 4.99 0.24
C LEU A 469 -1.74 4.77 1.76
N GLU A 470 -1.98 5.82 2.52
CA GLU A 470 -2.19 5.72 3.96
C GLU A 470 -3.60 5.20 4.22
N ALA A 471 -3.77 4.39 5.29
CA ALA A 471 -5.05 3.76 5.62
C ALA A 471 -5.60 4.22 6.99
N PRO A 472 -5.82 5.53 7.24
CA PRO A 472 -6.39 6.00 8.51
C PRO A 472 -7.80 5.45 8.76
N ASN A 473 -8.54 5.09 7.70
CA ASN A 473 -9.80 4.36 7.76
C ASN A 473 -9.70 2.96 8.40
N ALA A 474 -8.50 2.38 8.53
CA ALA A 474 -8.30 1.11 9.22
C ALA A 474 -8.53 1.25 10.73
N PHE A 475 -8.19 2.40 11.33
CA PHE A 475 -8.29 2.64 12.77
C PHE A 475 -9.24 3.78 13.16
N LEU A 476 -9.70 4.61 12.21
CA LEU A 476 -10.74 5.62 12.43
C LEU A 476 -12.09 5.11 11.92
N SER A 477 -13.08 5.04 12.80
CA SER A 477 -14.42 4.54 12.48
C SER A 477 -15.26 5.55 11.72
N SER A 478 -16.12 5.06 10.81
CA SER A 478 -17.00 5.90 9.97
C SER A 478 -16.22 6.98 9.20
N TYR A 479 -15.06 6.61 8.65
CA TYR A 479 -14.08 7.53 8.10
C TYR A 479 -14.67 8.58 7.14
N THR A 480 -15.40 8.14 6.11
CA THR A 480 -15.94 9.02 5.06
C THR A 480 -16.96 10.05 5.56
N THR A 481 -17.59 9.81 6.70
CA THR A 481 -18.57 10.75 7.27
C THR A 481 -18.01 11.59 8.41
N THR A 482 -16.78 11.30 8.85
CA THR A 482 -16.25 11.87 10.10
C THR A 482 -14.82 12.40 10.00
N VAL A 483 -14.11 12.13 8.90
CA VAL A 483 -12.73 12.57 8.66
C VAL A 483 -12.61 13.24 7.29
N SER A 484 -12.64 12.46 6.22
CA SER A 484 -12.56 12.90 4.83
C SER A 484 -13.09 11.78 3.94
N ASP A 485 -13.58 12.12 2.76
CA ASP A 485 -13.86 11.17 1.68
C ASP A 485 -12.62 10.85 0.83
N HIS A 486 -11.47 11.45 1.13
CA HIS A 486 -10.17 11.12 0.55
C HIS A 486 -9.25 10.43 1.56
N LEU A 487 -8.43 9.50 1.07
CA LEU A 487 -7.33 8.86 1.79
C LEU A 487 -6.00 9.58 1.48
N PRO A 488 -5.09 9.74 2.46
CA PRO A 488 -3.80 10.37 2.24
C PRO A 488 -2.90 9.51 1.35
N VAL A 489 -2.07 10.15 0.53
CA VAL A 489 -1.05 9.47 -0.29
C VAL A 489 0.33 9.99 0.14
N THR A 490 1.24 9.07 0.46
CA THR A 490 2.59 9.38 0.95
C THR A 490 3.64 8.93 -0.05
N VAL A 491 4.66 9.76 -0.28
CA VAL A 491 5.94 9.39 -0.89
C VAL A 491 7.05 9.51 0.14
N ARG A 492 7.99 8.57 0.13
CA ARG A 492 9.24 8.58 0.89
C ARG A 492 10.40 8.75 -0.06
N ILE A 493 11.22 9.76 0.20
CA ILE A 493 12.34 10.17 -0.67
C ILE A 493 13.64 10.11 0.13
N ARG A 494 14.65 9.42 -0.37
CA ARG A 494 16.01 9.50 0.17
C ARG A 494 16.68 10.74 -0.39
N LEU A 495 17.30 11.55 0.47
CA LEU A 495 18.05 12.72 0.00
C LEU A 495 19.44 12.34 -0.51
N GLU A 496 19.98 11.22 -0.03
CA GLU A 496 21.16 10.56 -0.57
C GLU A 496 20.80 9.73 -1.80
N ASP A 497 21.71 9.68 -2.78
CA ASP A 497 21.61 8.74 -3.89
C ASP A 497 21.66 7.30 -3.34
N VAL A 498 20.81 6.43 -3.88
CA VAL A 498 20.79 5.02 -3.49
C VAL A 498 22.12 4.39 -3.92
N VAL A 499 23.04 4.19 -2.98
CA VAL A 499 24.17 3.30 -3.17
C VAL A 499 23.62 1.88 -3.19
N THR A 500 23.37 1.34 -4.38
CA THR A 500 23.14 -0.10 -4.52
C THR A 500 24.46 -0.80 -4.19
N SER A 501 24.42 -1.85 -3.36
CA SER A 501 25.61 -2.66 -3.00
C SER A 501 26.19 -3.47 -4.17
N VAL A 502 25.65 -3.23 -5.35
CA VAL A 502 26.11 -3.67 -6.65
C VAL A 502 26.09 -2.37 -7.44
N GLU A 503 27.26 -1.85 -7.83
CA GLU A 503 27.32 -0.93 -8.97
C GLU A 503 26.40 -1.54 -10.02
N PRO A 504 25.36 -0.84 -10.51
CA PRO A 504 24.75 -1.29 -11.75
C PRO A 504 25.95 -1.45 -12.67
N THR A 505 26.21 -2.67 -13.16
CA THR A 505 26.97 -2.75 -14.39
C THR A 505 26.13 -1.88 -15.31
N GLU A 506 26.58 -0.65 -15.54
CA GLU A 506 26.11 0.12 -16.68
C GLU A 506 26.11 -0.91 -17.78
N ASP A 507 24.94 -1.20 -18.33
CA ASP A 507 24.82 -2.02 -19.52
C ASP A 507 25.62 -1.20 -20.53
N ASP A 508 26.93 -1.47 -20.62
CA ASP A 508 27.86 -0.92 -21.59
C ASP A 508 27.16 -1.22 -22.89
N THR A 509 26.47 -0.23 -23.43
CA THR A 509 25.59 -0.38 -24.59
C THR A 509 26.50 -0.71 -25.75
N GLN A 510 26.85 -1.98 -25.88
CA GLN A 510 27.54 -2.54 -27.02
C GLN A 510 26.51 -2.61 -28.12
N ASP A 511 26.43 -1.49 -28.84
CA ASP A 511 25.85 -1.47 -30.17
C ASP A 511 26.80 -2.28 -31.06
N VAL A 512 26.44 -3.55 -31.27
CA VAL A 512 27.08 -4.45 -32.22
C VAL A 512 26.26 -4.44 -33.50
N ARG A 513 26.89 -4.07 -34.61
CA ARG A 513 26.29 -4.10 -35.95
C ARG A 513 27.11 -5.04 -36.83
N VAL A 514 26.43 -5.87 -37.61
CA VAL A 514 27.07 -6.80 -38.55
C VAL A 514 26.57 -6.48 -39.94
N GLY A 515 27.48 -6.12 -40.85
CA GLY A 515 27.10 -5.67 -42.20
C GLY A 515 28.20 -5.85 -43.25
N PRO A 516 27.84 -6.14 -44.52
CA PRO A 516 26.52 -6.57 -44.97
C PRO A 516 26.11 -7.93 -44.36
N ASN A 517 24.80 -8.12 -44.14
CA ASN A 517 24.22 -9.38 -43.66
C ASN A 517 22.83 -9.54 -44.31
N PRO A 518 22.65 -10.42 -45.32
CA PRO A 518 23.60 -11.43 -45.78
C PRO A 518 24.88 -10.89 -46.46
N ALA A 519 25.99 -11.62 -46.31
CA ALA A 519 27.31 -11.29 -46.85
C ALA A 519 27.72 -12.24 -47.98
N SER A 520 28.41 -11.74 -49.01
CA SER A 520 29.00 -12.57 -50.07
C SER A 520 30.48 -12.85 -49.84
N ASP A 521 31.35 -11.88 -50.14
CA ASP A 521 32.80 -12.04 -50.06
C ASP A 521 33.37 -11.60 -48.70
N ARG A 522 32.76 -10.59 -48.09
CA ARG A 522 33.22 -9.97 -46.84
C ARG A 522 32.08 -9.37 -46.03
N ALA A 523 32.25 -9.32 -44.70
CA ALA A 523 31.42 -8.56 -43.78
C ALA A 523 32.27 -7.87 -42.72
N PHE A 524 31.65 -7.00 -41.93
CA PHE A 524 32.27 -6.31 -40.82
C PHE A 524 31.38 -6.38 -39.58
N ILE A 525 32.03 -6.48 -38.42
CA ILE A 525 31.41 -6.34 -37.12
C ILE A 525 31.87 -4.98 -36.58
N GLU A 526 30.95 -4.05 -36.40
CA GLU A 526 31.19 -2.77 -35.75
C GLU A 526 30.70 -2.88 -34.31
N ILE A 527 31.58 -2.59 -33.37
CA ILE A 527 31.32 -2.65 -31.93
C ILE A 527 31.63 -1.28 -31.36
N VAL A 528 30.58 -0.57 -30.92
CA VAL A 528 30.74 0.71 -30.24
C VAL A 528 31.05 0.45 -28.77
N ARG A 529 32.10 1.09 -28.26
CA ARG A 529 32.58 0.93 -26.89
C ARG A 529 32.77 2.25 -26.18
N THR A 530 32.14 2.38 -25.02
CA THR A 530 32.22 3.58 -24.18
C THR A 530 33.17 3.42 -23.00
N ASN A 531 33.52 2.18 -22.61
CA ASN A 531 34.42 1.89 -21.48
C ASN A 531 35.53 0.85 -21.81
N PRO A 532 36.70 0.89 -21.14
CA PRO A 532 37.76 -0.12 -21.30
C PRO A 532 37.34 -1.52 -20.82
N SER A 533 37.60 -2.54 -21.63
CA SER A 533 37.09 -3.89 -21.39
C SER A 533 37.73 -4.92 -22.33
N ASP A 534 37.89 -6.16 -21.84
CA ASP A 534 38.23 -7.30 -22.69
C ASP A 534 37.08 -7.57 -23.68
N LEU A 535 37.46 -7.78 -24.94
CA LEU A 535 36.57 -8.08 -26.05
C LEU A 535 37.03 -9.40 -26.69
N ARG A 536 36.12 -10.37 -26.72
CA ARG A 536 36.29 -11.56 -27.54
C ARG A 536 35.16 -11.69 -28.53
N VAL A 537 35.51 -11.94 -29.80
CA VAL A 537 34.53 -12.16 -30.88
C VAL A 537 34.84 -13.48 -31.56
N THR A 538 33.85 -14.36 -31.62
CA THR A 538 34.01 -15.72 -32.16
C THR A 538 32.88 -16.03 -33.14
N LEU A 539 33.23 -16.56 -34.31
CA LEU A 539 32.30 -17.05 -35.30
C LEU A 539 32.04 -18.55 -35.11
N TYR A 540 30.77 -18.95 -35.11
CA TYR A 540 30.31 -20.32 -34.95
C TYR A 540 29.46 -20.78 -36.14
N ASP A 541 29.50 -22.08 -36.45
CA ASP A 541 28.52 -22.71 -37.32
C ASP A 541 27.20 -23.02 -36.57
N THR A 542 26.19 -23.51 -37.31
CA THR A 542 24.88 -23.90 -36.74
C THR A 542 24.93 -25.08 -35.79
N TYR A 543 26.05 -25.83 -35.76
CA TYR A 543 26.28 -26.94 -34.83
C TYR A 543 27.03 -26.49 -33.57
N GLY A 544 27.29 -25.19 -33.42
CA GLY A 544 28.02 -24.62 -32.27
C GLY A 544 29.53 -24.86 -32.32
N ARG A 545 30.10 -25.23 -33.48
CA ARG A 545 31.55 -25.39 -33.64
C ARG A 545 32.18 -24.04 -33.94
N THR A 546 33.28 -23.74 -33.28
CA THR A 546 34.06 -22.52 -33.56
C THR A 546 34.67 -22.60 -34.95
N ILE A 547 34.31 -21.65 -35.80
CA ILE A 547 34.90 -21.45 -37.13
C ILE A 547 36.15 -20.58 -37.04
N ALA A 548 36.06 -19.45 -36.34
CA ALA A 548 37.18 -18.53 -36.17
C ALA A 548 37.03 -17.70 -34.89
N ARG A 549 38.15 -17.39 -34.23
CA ARG A 549 38.21 -16.31 -33.23
C ARG A 549 38.66 -15.04 -33.93
N LEU A 550 37.75 -14.09 -34.06
CA LEU A 550 37.93 -12.86 -34.84
C LEU A 550 38.58 -11.74 -34.01
N ALA A 551 38.38 -11.72 -32.69
CA ALA A 551 39.06 -10.84 -31.75
C ALA A 551 39.21 -11.50 -30.37
N ASP A 552 40.27 -11.15 -29.65
CA ASP A 552 40.55 -11.53 -28.26
C ASP A 552 41.55 -10.52 -27.70
N GLU A 553 41.05 -9.37 -27.28
CA GLU A 553 41.87 -8.19 -27.01
C GLU A 553 41.27 -7.33 -25.89
N SER A 554 42.14 -6.60 -25.17
CA SER A 554 41.70 -5.57 -24.24
C SER A 554 41.67 -4.22 -24.97
N ILE A 555 40.51 -3.58 -25.02
CA ILE A 555 40.32 -2.32 -25.74
C ILE A 555 39.75 -1.23 -24.85
N GLY A 556 40.16 0.02 -25.08
CA GLY A 556 39.57 1.20 -24.45
C GLY A 556 38.24 1.62 -25.08
N ALA A 557 37.72 2.78 -24.68
CA ALA A 557 36.56 3.41 -25.34
C ALA A 557 36.91 3.77 -26.80
N GLN A 558 36.26 3.13 -27.77
CA GLN A 558 36.48 3.33 -29.20
C GLN A 558 35.35 2.69 -30.03
N ILE A 559 35.29 2.94 -31.33
CA ILE A 559 34.54 2.08 -32.26
C ILE A 559 35.51 1.04 -32.80
N ARG A 560 35.25 -0.24 -32.55
CA ARG A 560 36.07 -1.35 -33.02
C ARG A 560 35.40 -2.04 -34.20
N VAL A 561 36.09 -2.07 -35.34
CA VAL A 561 35.62 -2.74 -36.55
C VAL A 561 36.46 -4.00 -36.80
N ILE A 562 35.80 -5.15 -36.93
CA ILE A 562 36.43 -6.46 -37.15
C ILE A 562 35.94 -7.06 -38.47
N PRO A 563 36.83 -7.36 -39.43
CA PRO A 563 36.44 -7.97 -40.70
C PRO A 563 36.11 -9.46 -40.55
N ILE A 564 35.16 -9.93 -41.34
CA ILE A 564 34.84 -11.34 -41.56
C ILE A 564 35.10 -11.67 -43.04
N GLU A 565 36.10 -12.50 -43.29
CA GLU A 565 36.39 -13.01 -44.62
C GLU A 565 35.44 -14.17 -44.95
N CYS A 566 34.51 -13.96 -45.89
CA CYS A 566 33.41 -14.91 -46.16
C CYS A 566 33.70 -15.82 -47.37
N ALA A 567 34.69 -15.49 -48.20
CA ALA A 567 35.00 -16.20 -49.43
C ALA A 567 35.29 -17.72 -49.24
N HIS A 568 35.77 -18.12 -48.08
CA HIS A 568 36.07 -19.51 -47.72
C HIS A 568 34.98 -20.19 -46.88
N LEU A 569 33.91 -19.46 -46.54
CA LEU A 569 32.77 -20.00 -45.83
C LEU A 569 31.77 -20.61 -46.83
N ALA A 570 31.08 -21.68 -46.42
CA ALA A 570 29.97 -22.21 -47.20
C ALA A 570 28.74 -21.30 -47.07
N PRO A 571 27.89 -21.16 -48.10
CA PRO A 571 26.62 -20.47 -47.96
C PRO A 571 25.78 -21.08 -46.83
N GLY A 572 25.22 -20.26 -45.95
CA GLY A 572 24.49 -20.73 -44.78
C GLY A 572 24.43 -19.73 -43.63
N MET A 573 23.80 -20.17 -42.54
CA MET A 573 23.69 -19.41 -41.29
C MET A 573 24.90 -19.66 -40.39
N TYR A 574 25.33 -18.63 -39.68
CA TYR A 574 26.41 -18.62 -38.70
C TYR A 574 25.98 -17.79 -37.48
N GLY A 575 26.66 -18.00 -36.35
CA GLY A 575 26.48 -17.18 -35.15
C GLY A 575 27.75 -16.40 -34.83
N ILE A 576 27.64 -15.09 -34.62
CA ILE A 576 28.72 -14.25 -34.11
C ILE A 576 28.51 -14.08 -32.61
N PHE A 577 29.42 -14.60 -31.82
CA PHE A 577 29.40 -14.51 -30.37
C PHE A 577 30.36 -13.42 -29.92
N VAL A 578 29.83 -12.40 -29.24
CA VAL A 578 30.60 -11.28 -28.68
C VAL A 578 30.57 -11.41 -27.17
N GLU A 579 31.73 -11.59 -26.55
CA GLU A 579 31.93 -11.66 -25.11
C GLU A 579 32.66 -10.42 -24.62
N SER A 580 32.17 -9.84 -23.53
CA SER A 580 32.78 -8.68 -22.88
C SER A 580 32.30 -8.54 -21.44
N ASN A 581 33.22 -8.22 -20.52
CA ASN A 581 32.92 -7.94 -19.11
C ASN A 581 31.99 -8.99 -18.45
N GLY A 582 32.15 -10.27 -18.83
CA GLY A 582 31.33 -11.37 -18.32
C GLY A 582 29.95 -11.53 -18.97
N THR A 583 29.56 -10.62 -19.88
CA THR A 583 28.35 -10.70 -20.69
C THR A 583 28.67 -11.27 -22.07
N ALA A 584 27.81 -12.15 -22.58
CA ALA A 584 27.96 -12.72 -23.91
C ALA A 584 26.65 -12.60 -24.70
N ARG A 585 26.75 -12.12 -25.95
CA ARG A 585 25.60 -11.98 -26.88
C ARG A 585 25.91 -12.66 -28.21
N MET A 586 24.89 -13.28 -28.81
CA MET A 586 24.98 -13.95 -30.11
C MET A 586 24.18 -13.17 -31.16
N TYR A 587 24.80 -12.91 -32.30
CA TYR A 587 24.21 -12.21 -33.44
C TYR A 587 24.13 -13.16 -34.66
N PRO A 588 22.97 -13.25 -35.34
CA PRO A 588 22.84 -14.09 -36.52
C PRO A 588 23.61 -13.49 -37.70
N PHE A 589 24.31 -14.33 -38.46
CA PHE A 589 25.08 -13.94 -39.63
C PHE A 589 24.82 -14.90 -40.79
N VAL A 590 24.60 -14.38 -42.00
CA VAL A 590 24.25 -15.19 -43.18
C VAL A 590 25.29 -14.98 -44.27
N VAL A 591 25.86 -16.08 -44.79
CA VAL A 591 26.73 -16.05 -45.97
C VAL A 591 25.94 -16.54 -47.18
N VAL A 592 25.97 -15.77 -48.26
CA VAL A 592 25.36 -16.06 -49.57
C VAL A 592 26.45 -16.07 -50.66
N ARG A 593 26.15 -16.60 -51.85
CA ARG A 593 27.04 -16.56 -53.01
C ARG A 593 26.37 -15.93 -54.20
#